data_AF-A0A1F8TRU5-F1
#
_entry.id   AF-A0A1F8TRU5-F1
#
_cell.length_a   1.000
_cell.length_b   1.000
_cell.length_c   1.000
_cell.angle_alpha   90.00
_cell.angle_beta   90.00
_cell.angle_gamma   90.00
#
_symmetry.space_group_name_H-M   'P 1'
#
loop_
_entity.id
_entity.type
_entity.pdbx_description
1 polymer ?
#
loop_
_entity_poly.entity_id
_entity_poly.type
_entity_poly.pdbx_seq_one_letter_code
_entity_poly.pdbx_strand_id
1 'polypeptide(L)'
;MELELSLGLFYLLLLGFAILMYVLLDGFDLGMGILYPWFNTDAEHDHLMRSIAHVWDGNETWLVFGGVILFGAFPAAYASISSTFYLPIMLMLIGLIFRGVAFEYRFKSDSSKRYWNTAFAVGSSLAAFCQGLMLGTLVQGVPADFINQSSFISWLSPFSLFCGLAVMAGYALL
;
A
#
# COMPACT_ATOMS: atom_id res chain seq x y z
N MET A 1 13.52 20.03 -25.99
CA MET A 1 12.11 20.34 -25.65
C MET A 1 11.16 19.21 -26.04
N GLU A 2 10.99 18.84 -27.31
CA GLU A 2 10.09 17.71 -27.68
C GLU A 2 10.54 16.36 -27.12
N LEU A 3 11.85 16.05 -27.20
CA LEU A 3 12.40 14.81 -26.65
C LEU A 3 12.24 14.72 -25.12
N GLU A 4 12.50 15.81 -24.40
CA GLU A 4 12.34 15.87 -22.94
C GLU A 4 10.87 15.71 -22.52
N LEU A 5 9.94 16.33 -23.25
CA LEU A 5 8.50 16.16 -23.02
C LEU A 5 8.07 14.70 -23.27
N SER A 6 8.60 14.07 -24.34
CA SER A 6 8.29 12.68 -24.67
C SER A 6 8.82 11.69 -23.64
N LEU A 7 10.01 11.93 -23.08
CA LEU A 7 10.62 11.08 -22.07
C LEU A 7 9.91 11.22 -20.72
N GLY A 8 9.58 12.45 -20.32
CA GLY A 8 8.80 12.70 -19.12
C GLY A 8 7.41 12.05 -19.19
N LEU A 9 6.73 12.16 -20.33
CA LEU A 9 5.44 11.50 -20.55
C LEU A 9 5.56 9.97 -20.51
N PHE A 10 6.59 9.41 -21.12
CA PHE A 10 6.85 7.97 -21.07
C PHE A 10 6.98 7.46 -19.63
N TYR A 11 7.82 8.09 -18.81
CA TYR A 11 7.99 7.68 -17.41
C TYR A 11 6.74 7.95 -16.56
N LEU A 12 5.97 8.98 -16.86
CA LEU A 12 4.70 9.25 -16.19
C LEU A 12 3.68 8.13 -16.48
N LEU A 13 3.57 7.71 -17.74
CA LEU A 13 2.71 6.58 -18.14
C LEU A 13 3.19 5.26 -17.53
N LEU A 14 4.50 5.04 -17.51
CA LEU A 14 5.09 3.86 -16.89
C LEU A 14 4.85 3.82 -15.38
N LEU A 15 4.96 4.97 -14.70
CA LEU A 15 4.62 5.10 -13.28
C LEU A 15 3.13 4.82 -13.05
N GLY A 16 2.25 5.39 -13.86
CA GLY A 16 0.81 5.14 -13.79
C GLY A 16 0.48 3.66 -13.99
N PHE A 17 1.15 3.01 -14.94
CA PHE A 17 1.03 1.57 -15.16
C PHE A 17 1.53 0.75 -13.96
N ALA A 18 2.68 1.10 -13.37
CA ALA A 18 3.20 0.42 -12.19
C ALA A 18 2.25 0.53 -10.98
N ILE A 19 1.70 1.73 -10.74
CA ILE A 19 0.70 1.96 -9.69
C ILE A 19 -0.57 1.15 -9.97
N LEU A 20 -1.06 1.15 -11.21
CA LEU A 20 -2.24 0.37 -11.59
C LEU A 20 -2.03 -1.13 -11.36
N MET A 21 -0.88 -1.67 -11.77
CA MET A 21 -0.56 -3.08 -11.56
C MET A 21 -0.48 -3.42 -10.07
N TYR A 22 0.15 -2.58 -9.26
CA TYR A 22 0.17 -2.77 -7.80
C TYR A 22 -1.25 -2.77 -7.21
N VAL A 23 -2.08 -1.78 -7.58
CA VAL A 23 -3.47 -1.67 -7.11
C VAL A 23 -4.31 -2.88 -7.49
N LEU A 24 -4.13 -3.43 -8.70
CA LEU A 24 -4.91 -4.59 -9.17
C LEU A 24 -4.43 -5.90 -8.54
N LEU A 25 -3.11 -6.10 -8.49
CA LEU A 25 -2.52 -7.36 -8.06
C LEU A 25 -2.43 -7.44 -6.54
N ASP A 26 -1.71 -6.50 -5.93
CA ASP A 26 -1.52 -6.48 -4.48
C ASP A 26 -2.77 -5.98 -3.75
N GLY A 27 -3.62 -5.18 -4.40
CA GLY A 27 -4.91 -4.77 -3.84
C GLY A 27 -5.82 -5.96 -3.53
N PHE A 28 -5.84 -6.99 -4.36
CA PHE A 28 -6.55 -8.24 -4.05
C PHE A 28 -5.94 -8.95 -2.83
N ASP A 29 -4.61 -9.09 -2.77
CA ASP A 29 -3.93 -9.72 -1.62
C ASP A 29 -4.22 -8.98 -0.30
N LEU A 30 -4.18 -7.64 -0.35
CA LEU A 30 -4.55 -6.77 0.78
C LEU A 30 -6.03 -6.90 1.12
N GLY A 31 -6.91 -7.00 0.12
CA GLY A 31 -8.34 -7.25 0.28
C GLY A 31 -8.64 -8.55 1.01
N MET A 32 -7.98 -9.64 0.64
CA MET A 32 -8.07 -10.92 1.33
C MET A 32 -7.60 -10.82 2.79
N GLY A 33 -6.56 -10.02 3.04
CA GLY A 33 -6.12 -9.69 4.40
C GLY A 33 -7.13 -8.87 5.20
N ILE A 34 -7.78 -7.89 4.57
CA ILE A 34 -8.86 -7.11 5.20
C ILE A 34 -10.00 -8.06 5.58
N LEU A 35 -10.48 -8.90 4.67
CA LEU A 35 -11.58 -9.83 4.91
C LEU A 35 -11.22 -11.00 5.83
N TYR A 36 -9.94 -11.23 6.09
CA TYR A 36 -9.44 -12.39 6.80
C TYR A 36 -10.13 -12.65 8.17
N PRO A 37 -10.40 -11.64 9.02
CA PRO A 37 -11.09 -11.85 10.31
C PRO A 37 -12.54 -12.35 10.22
N TRP A 38 -13.16 -12.30 9.03
CA TRP A 38 -14.54 -12.76 8.83
C TRP A 38 -14.65 -14.27 8.58
N PHE A 39 -13.52 -14.96 8.35
CA PHE A 39 -13.46 -16.41 8.25
C PHE A 39 -13.30 -17.04 9.64
N ASN A 40 -13.96 -18.18 9.87
CA ASN A 40 -14.12 -18.73 11.23
C ASN A 40 -13.30 -19.99 11.46
N THR A 41 -12.86 -20.67 10.39
CA THR A 41 -12.13 -21.94 10.50
C THR A 41 -10.69 -21.81 10.03
N ASP A 42 -9.79 -22.58 10.66
CA ASP A 42 -8.39 -22.66 10.21
C ASP A 42 -8.29 -23.19 8.77
N ALA A 43 -9.23 -24.04 8.34
CA ALA A 43 -9.28 -24.54 6.97
C ALA A 43 -9.61 -23.44 5.94
N GLU A 44 -10.54 -22.53 6.24
CA GLU A 44 -10.83 -21.36 5.39
C GLU A 44 -9.62 -20.43 5.30
N HIS A 45 -9.00 -20.13 6.45
CA HIS A 45 -7.77 -19.35 6.52
C HIS A 45 -6.60 -19.97 5.74
N ASP A 46 -6.40 -21.29 5.87
CA ASP A 46 -5.38 -22.03 5.12
C ASP A 46 -5.64 -21.98 3.62
N HIS A 47 -6.90 -22.15 3.21
CA HIS A 47 -7.30 -22.10 1.81
C HIS A 47 -7.03 -20.73 1.20
N LEU A 48 -7.40 -19.67 1.94
CA LEU A 48 -7.17 -18.28 1.56
C LEU A 48 -5.68 -17.96 1.41
N MET A 49 -4.85 -18.31 2.39
CA MET A 49 -3.43 -18.03 2.26
C MET A 49 -2.76 -18.82 1.14
N ARG A 50 -3.18 -20.07 0.90
CA ARG A 50 -2.63 -20.90 -0.18
C ARG A 50 -2.95 -20.36 -1.58
N SER A 51 -4.10 -19.70 -1.76
CA SER A 51 -4.46 -19.17 -3.08
C SER A 51 -3.53 -18.04 -3.55
N ILE A 52 -2.93 -17.29 -2.62
CA ILE A 52 -2.09 -16.12 -2.92
C ILE A 52 -0.60 -16.32 -2.63
N ALA A 53 -0.23 -17.36 -1.87
CA ALA A 53 1.15 -17.63 -1.45
C ALA A 53 2.20 -17.68 -2.58
N HIS A 54 1.79 -17.98 -3.82
CA HIS A 54 2.68 -18.11 -4.97
C HIS A 54 2.89 -16.80 -5.76
N VAL A 55 2.10 -15.76 -5.49
CA VAL A 55 2.12 -14.50 -6.27
C VAL A 55 2.38 -13.25 -5.43
N TRP A 56 2.08 -13.26 -4.13
CA TRP A 56 2.11 -12.05 -3.29
C TRP A 56 3.44 -11.30 -3.30
N ASP A 57 4.58 -12.00 -3.23
CA ASP A 57 5.92 -11.39 -3.24
C ASP A 57 6.17 -10.68 -4.59
N GLY A 58 5.72 -11.29 -5.69
CA GLY A 58 5.74 -10.67 -7.01
C GLY A 58 4.84 -9.43 -7.10
N ASN A 59 3.69 -9.45 -6.44
CA ASN A 59 2.75 -8.32 -6.44
C ASN A 59 3.33 -7.08 -5.72
N GLU A 60 4.06 -7.28 -4.61
CA GLU A 60 4.76 -6.19 -3.90
C GLU A 60 5.83 -5.51 -4.75
N THR A 61 6.46 -6.23 -5.70
CA THR A 61 7.53 -5.64 -6.52
C THR A 61 7.06 -4.45 -7.36
N TRP A 62 5.77 -4.37 -7.71
CA TRP A 62 5.21 -3.23 -8.45
C TRP A 62 5.28 -1.93 -7.66
N LEU A 63 5.11 -1.98 -6.34
CA LEU A 63 5.29 -0.83 -5.45
C LEU A 63 6.74 -0.35 -5.48
N VAL A 64 7.70 -1.28 -5.35
CA VAL A 64 9.12 -0.98 -5.38
C VAL A 64 9.51 -0.37 -6.73
N PHE A 65 9.00 -0.94 -7.83
CA PHE A 65 9.24 -0.42 -9.18
C PHE A 65 8.71 1.00 -9.35
N GLY A 66 7.49 1.30 -8.87
CA GLY A 66 6.95 2.65 -8.83
C GLY A 66 7.83 3.63 -8.05
N GLY A 67 8.34 3.20 -6.89
CA GLY A 67 9.29 3.98 -6.09
C GLY A 67 10.61 4.27 -6.82
N VAL A 68 11.15 3.28 -7.55
CA VAL A 68 12.36 3.45 -8.36
C VAL A 68 12.13 4.41 -9.53
N ILE A 69 10.98 4.33 -10.21
CA ILE A 69 10.63 5.29 -11.27
C ILE A 69 10.53 6.71 -10.72
N LEU A 70 9.85 6.90 -9.57
CA LEU A 70 9.78 8.20 -8.91
C LEU A 70 11.18 8.74 -8.57
N PHE A 71 12.04 7.90 -7.98
CA PHE A 71 13.40 8.31 -7.62
C PHE A 71 14.25 8.68 -8.85
N GLY A 72 14.19 7.87 -9.92
CA GLY A 72 15.03 8.04 -11.10
C GLY A 72 14.55 9.13 -12.07
N ALA A 73 13.24 9.15 -12.37
CA ALA A 73 12.66 10.05 -13.37
C ALA A 73 12.08 11.34 -12.77
N PHE A 74 11.66 11.33 -11.50
CA PHE A 74 11.00 12.47 -10.84
C PHE A 74 11.55 12.76 -9.43
N PRO A 75 12.86 13.00 -9.26
CA PRO A 75 13.51 13.06 -7.96
C PRO A 75 12.94 14.13 -7.02
N ALA A 76 12.50 15.27 -7.55
CA ALA A 76 11.83 16.31 -6.75
C ALA A 76 10.48 15.84 -6.19
N ALA A 77 9.70 15.10 -6.99
CA ALA A 77 8.44 14.51 -6.54
C ALA A 77 8.70 13.42 -5.50
N TYR A 78 9.69 12.55 -5.74
CA TYR A 78 10.11 11.52 -4.77
C TYR A 78 10.44 12.13 -3.41
N ALA A 79 11.31 13.16 -3.39
CA ALA A 79 11.72 13.82 -2.14
C ALA A 79 10.55 14.47 -1.40
N SER A 80 9.64 15.11 -2.13
CA SER A 80 8.45 15.73 -1.53
C SER A 80 7.50 14.68 -0.97
N ILE A 81 7.16 13.64 -1.74
CA ILE A 81 6.26 12.57 -1.31
C ILE A 81 6.84 11.84 -0.10
N SER A 82 8.12 11.45 -0.15
CA SER A 82 8.77 10.73 0.96
C SER A 82 8.82 11.55 2.24
N SER A 83 9.00 12.86 2.15
CA SER A 83 9.06 13.76 3.31
C SER A 83 7.66 14.00 3.90
N THR A 84 6.69 14.35 3.05
CA THR A 84 5.31 14.65 3.48
C THR A 84 4.62 13.41 4.05
N PHE A 85 4.82 12.25 3.42
CA PHE A 85 4.16 11.00 3.79
C PHE A 85 5.08 10.04 4.54
N TYR A 86 6.14 10.53 5.18
CA TYR A 86 7.09 9.67 5.90
C TYR A 86 6.37 8.71 6.85
N LEU A 87 5.49 9.20 7.73
CA LEU A 87 4.80 8.35 8.69
C LEU A 87 3.82 7.37 8.02
N PRO A 88 2.89 7.79 7.12
CA PRO A 88 2.07 6.86 6.35
C PRO A 88 2.86 5.78 5.60
N ILE A 89 3.97 6.15 4.93
CA ILE A 89 4.83 5.20 4.21
C ILE A 89 5.45 4.20 5.19
N MET A 90 6.01 4.67 6.30
CA MET A 90 6.63 3.78 7.29
C MET A 90 5.62 2.81 7.91
N LEU A 91 4.41 3.28 8.25
CA LEU A 91 3.34 2.42 8.75
C LEU A 91 2.89 1.39 7.72
N MET A 92 2.78 1.79 6.45
CA MET A 92 2.47 0.90 5.33
C MET A 92 3.53 -0.20 5.20
N LEU A 93 4.82 0.17 5.17
CA LEU A 93 5.93 -0.78 5.06
C LEU A 93 5.98 -1.76 6.23
N ILE A 94 5.74 -1.28 7.46
CA ILE A 94 5.64 -2.15 8.64
C ILE A 94 4.47 -3.14 8.47
N GLY A 95 3.33 -2.66 7.97
CA GLY A 95 2.17 -3.51 7.67
C GLY A 95 2.49 -4.61 6.65
N LEU A 96 3.17 -4.24 5.55
CA LEU A 96 3.61 -5.19 4.51
C LEU A 96 4.63 -6.21 5.06
N ILE A 97 5.58 -5.79 5.91
CA ILE A 97 6.51 -6.72 6.57
C ILE A 97 5.75 -7.74 7.42
N PHE A 98 4.81 -7.30 8.26
CA PHE A 98 4.01 -8.23 9.07
C PHE A 98 3.16 -9.17 8.22
N ARG A 99 2.64 -8.69 7.09
CA ARG A 99 1.92 -9.50 6.11
C ARG A 99 2.81 -10.62 5.54
N GLY A 100 3.99 -10.27 5.05
CA GLY A 100 4.95 -11.24 4.49
C GLY A 100 5.44 -12.26 5.53
N VAL A 101 5.75 -11.80 6.74
CA VAL A 101 6.13 -12.70 7.86
C VAL A 101 4.97 -13.64 8.22
N ALA A 102 3.73 -13.15 8.21
CA ALA A 102 2.57 -14.00 8.51
C ALA A 102 2.38 -15.12 7.48
N PHE A 103 2.57 -14.87 6.18
CA PHE A 103 2.53 -15.92 5.16
C PHE A 103 3.53 -17.04 5.44
N GLU A 104 4.78 -16.68 5.73
CA GLU A 104 5.86 -17.65 5.87
C GLU A 104 5.78 -18.44 7.19
N TYR A 105 5.42 -17.77 8.29
CA TYR A 105 5.46 -18.35 9.63
C TYR A 105 4.16 -19.03 10.05
N ARG A 106 3.01 -18.65 9.49
CA ARG A 106 1.74 -19.26 9.89
C ARG A 106 1.68 -20.75 9.54
N PHE A 107 2.16 -21.15 8.36
CA PHE A 107 2.18 -22.57 7.95
C PHE A 107 3.17 -23.42 8.76
N LYS A 108 4.13 -22.79 9.45
CA LYS A 108 5.13 -23.45 10.30
C LYS A 108 4.73 -23.48 11.78
N SER A 109 3.64 -22.81 12.14
CA SER A 109 3.23 -22.64 13.53
C SER A 109 2.07 -23.56 13.89
N ASP A 110 2.18 -24.27 15.02
CA ASP A 110 1.07 -25.02 15.60
C ASP A 110 0.32 -24.22 16.68
N SER A 111 1.03 -23.44 17.50
CA SER A 111 0.47 -22.75 18.68
C SER A 111 0.28 -21.24 18.51
N SER A 112 0.96 -20.60 17.56
CA SER A 112 0.95 -19.15 17.35
C SER A 112 0.17 -18.69 16.12
N LYS A 113 -0.58 -19.59 15.45
CA LYS A 113 -1.41 -19.27 14.27
C LYS A 113 -2.31 -18.06 14.47
N ARG A 114 -2.90 -17.90 15.65
CA ARG A 114 -3.76 -16.75 15.97
C ARG A 114 -3.03 -15.42 15.86
N TYR A 115 -1.77 -15.33 16.28
CA TYR A 115 -0.98 -14.10 16.18
C TYR A 115 -0.66 -13.77 14.74
N TRP A 116 -0.34 -14.77 13.92
CA TRP A 116 -0.09 -14.59 12.49
C TRP A 116 -1.36 -14.24 11.71
N ASN A 117 -2.50 -14.80 12.08
CA ASN A 117 -3.81 -14.41 11.56
C ASN A 117 -4.08 -12.92 11.77
N THR A 118 -3.88 -12.45 13.01
CA THR A 118 -4.05 -11.04 13.34
C THR A 118 -3.02 -10.16 12.65
N ALA A 119 -1.76 -10.58 12.58
CA ALA A 119 -0.70 -9.84 11.90
C ALA A 119 -0.98 -9.67 10.40
N PHE A 120 -1.48 -10.72 9.74
CA PHE A 120 -1.90 -10.67 8.34
C PHE A 120 -3.05 -9.68 8.13
N ALA A 121 -4.09 -9.76 8.97
CA ALA A 121 -5.25 -8.90 8.84
C ALA A 121 -4.95 -7.42 9.13
N VAL A 122 -4.26 -7.15 10.24
CA VAL A 122 -3.91 -5.79 10.66
C VAL A 122 -2.86 -5.19 9.72
N GLY A 123 -1.85 -5.97 9.33
CA GLY A 123 -0.82 -5.50 8.40
C GLY A 123 -1.39 -5.11 7.04
N SER A 124 -2.26 -5.95 6.48
CA SER A 124 -2.93 -5.68 5.20
C SER A 124 -3.88 -4.48 5.29
N SER A 125 -4.68 -4.40 6.35
CA SER A 125 -5.58 -3.28 6.59
C SER A 125 -4.84 -1.95 6.75
N LEU A 126 -3.75 -1.95 7.53
CA LEU A 126 -2.92 -0.76 7.74
C LEU A 126 -2.27 -0.30 6.44
N ALA A 127 -1.72 -1.23 5.66
CA ALA A 127 -1.11 -0.90 4.38
C ALA A 127 -2.13 -0.29 3.39
N ALA A 128 -3.30 -0.89 3.24
CA ALA A 128 -4.37 -0.37 2.38
C ALA A 128 -4.88 1.01 2.85
N PHE A 129 -5.07 1.18 4.16
CA PHE A 129 -5.51 2.44 4.75
C PHE A 129 -4.50 3.58 4.49
N CYS A 130 -3.21 3.32 4.71
CA CYS A 130 -2.15 4.30 4.47
C CYS A 130 -2.07 4.70 2.98
N GLN A 131 -2.30 3.78 2.05
CA GLN A 131 -2.37 4.10 0.62
C GLN A 131 -3.51 5.08 0.31
N GLY A 132 -4.73 4.79 0.78
CA GLY A 132 -5.87 5.68 0.56
C GLY A 132 -5.73 7.03 1.26
N LEU A 133 -5.08 7.05 2.42
CA LEU A 133 -4.76 8.27 3.14
C LEU A 133 -3.80 9.16 2.35
N MET A 134 -2.70 8.61 1.83
CA MET A 134 -1.77 9.35 0.95
C MET A 134 -2.47 9.84 -0.32
N LEU A 135 -3.26 8.99 -0.98
CA LEU A 135 -4.01 9.35 -2.19
C LEU A 135 -5.00 10.49 -1.92
N GLY A 136 -5.77 10.40 -0.83
CA GLY A 136 -6.73 11.43 -0.44
C GLY A 136 -6.05 12.78 -0.17
N THR A 137 -4.90 12.77 0.49
CA THR A 137 -4.12 14.00 0.72
C THR A 137 -3.59 14.59 -0.56
N LEU A 138 -3.08 13.76 -1.48
CA LEU A 138 -2.61 14.20 -2.81
C LEU A 138 -3.75 14.84 -3.62
N VAL A 139 -4.93 14.23 -3.62
CA VAL A 139 -6.12 14.74 -4.32
C VAL A 139 -6.65 16.03 -3.70
N GLN A 140 -6.65 16.11 -2.36
CA GLN A 140 -7.05 17.33 -1.64
C GLN A 140 -6.11 18.50 -1.89
N GLY A 141 -4.84 18.21 -2.20
CA GLY A 141 -3.77 19.18 -2.34
C GLY A 141 -3.18 19.58 -0.99
N VAL A 142 -1.85 19.68 -0.93
CA VAL A 142 -1.13 20.20 0.25
C VAL A 142 -0.81 21.68 -0.02
N PRO A 143 -1.32 22.64 0.76
CA PRO A 143 -1.08 24.05 0.48
C PRO A 143 0.41 24.40 0.60
N ALA A 144 0.95 25.16 -0.35
CA ALA A 144 2.38 25.51 -0.41
C ALA A 144 2.88 26.28 0.83
N ASP A 145 2.01 27.01 1.53
CA ASP A 145 2.35 27.77 2.74
C ASP A 145 2.56 26.90 3.99
N PHE A 146 2.24 25.59 3.92
CA PHE A 146 2.51 24.63 5.01
C PHE A 146 3.98 24.19 5.12
N ILE A 147 4.85 24.70 4.24
CA ILE A 147 6.29 24.38 4.21
C ILE A 147 7.00 24.88 5.48
N ASN A 148 6.44 25.84 6.24
CA ASN A 148 7.18 26.42 7.35
C ASN A 148 6.95 25.78 8.73
N GLN A 149 5.77 25.28 9.14
CA GLN A 149 5.63 24.72 10.52
C GLN A 149 4.60 23.59 10.73
N SER A 150 3.90 23.04 9.71
CA SER A 150 2.79 22.09 9.98
C SER A 150 2.54 21.00 8.93
N SER A 151 3.49 20.68 8.05
CA SER A 151 3.29 19.66 7.00
C SER A 151 3.21 18.21 7.49
N PHE A 152 3.72 17.90 8.70
CA PHE A 152 3.82 16.52 9.19
C PHE A 152 2.47 15.83 9.41
N ILE A 153 1.37 16.56 9.61
CA ILE A 153 0.03 16.01 9.89
C ILE A 153 -0.98 16.39 8.79
N SER A 154 -0.50 16.93 7.65
CA SER A 154 -1.35 17.31 6.51
C SER A 154 -2.21 16.16 5.99
N TRP A 155 -1.76 14.93 6.20
CA TRP A 155 -2.44 13.71 5.80
C TRP A 155 -3.57 13.27 6.73
N LEU A 156 -3.73 13.90 7.90
CA LEU A 156 -4.79 13.58 8.86
C LEU A 156 -6.00 14.51 8.69
N SER A 157 -6.54 14.57 7.47
CA SER A 157 -7.78 15.29 7.17
C SER A 157 -8.98 14.34 7.14
N PRO A 158 -10.21 14.80 7.44
CA PRO A 158 -11.41 13.98 7.30
C PRO A 158 -11.57 13.38 5.90
N PHE A 159 -11.18 14.12 4.86
CA PHE A 159 -11.20 13.64 3.48
C PHE A 159 -10.17 12.53 3.24
N SER A 160 -8.92 12.68 3.72
CA SER A 160 -7.89 11.65 3.59
C SER A 160 -8.25 10.38 4.37
N LEU A 161 -8.84 10.52 5.56
CA LEU A 161 -9.36 9.40 6.35
C LEU A 161 -10.48 8.65 5.61
N PHE A 162 -11.41 9.40 4.99
CA PHE A 162 -12.45 8.82 4.15
C PHE A 162 -11.86 8.06 2.96
N CYS A 163 -10.88 8.63 2.25
CA CYS A 163 -10.18 7.96 1.16
C CYS A 163 -9.46 6.68 1.63
N GLY A 164 -8.84 6.70 2.82
CA GLY A 164 -8.26 5.51 3.46
C GLY A 164 -9.27 4.37 3.59
N LEU A 165 -10.45 4.66 4.16
CA LEU A 165 -11.53 3.68 4.29
C LEU A 165 -12.11 3.25 2.93
N ALA A 166 -12.23 4.18 1.99
CA ALA A 166 -12.74 3.88 0.64
C ALA A 166 -11.80 2.94 -0.12
N VAL A 167 -10.48 3.12 -0.03
CA VAL A 167 -9.51 2.20 -0.63
C VAL A 167 -9.55 0.83 0.03
N MET A 168 -9.65 0.76 1.36
CA MET A 168 -9.84 -0.53 2.06
C MET A 168 -11.10 -1.26 1.57
N ALA A 169 -12.22 -0.55 1.44
CA ALA A 169 -13.47 -1.12 0.94
C ALA A 169 -13.33 -1.55 -0.53
N GLY A 170 -12.63 -0.76 -1.35
CA GLY A 170 -12.35 -1.10 -2.75
C GLY A 170 -11.53 -2.38 -2.87
N TYR A 171 -10.46 -2.52 -2.08
CA TYR A 171 -9.63 -3.73 -2.07
C TYR A 171 -10.38 -4.95 -1.54
N ALA A 172 -11.22 -4.79 -0.52
CA ALA A 172 -12.06 -5.88 -0.02
C ALA A 172 -13.12 -6.36 -1.03
N LEU A 173 -13.37 -5.62 -2.12
CA LEU A 173 -14.31 -5.98 -3.19
C LEU A 173 -13.63 -6.54 -4.45
N LEU A 174 -12.30 -6.52 -4.53
CA LEU A 174 -11.53 -7.12 -5.62
C LEU A 174 -11.51 -8.65 -5.48
#